data_AF-A0A1E3PRL0-F1
#
_entry.id   AF-A0A1E3PRL0-F1
#
_cell.length_a   1.000
_cell.length_b   1.000
_cell.length_c   1.000
_cell.angle_alpha   90.00
_cell.angle_beta   90.00
_cell.angle_gamma   90.00
#
_symmetry.space_group_name_H-M   'P 1'
#
loop_
_entity.id
_entity.type
_entity.pdbx_description
1 polymer ?
#
loop_
_entity_poly.entity_id
_entity_poly.type
_entity_poly.pdbx_seq_one_letter_code
_entity_poly.pdbx_strand_id
1 'polypeptide(L)'
;MNKIKDPRIVIKFLIFANTLLKEKSWTISQYILESLIALVTKIASSLGPTFEEDKISQENSDLLYSELTHIISSILLFHRHRINGRHHLIIKTFISLISCLAKRKSSKSKTNQENDSSLLIPWLSTPCSVKGASDYSRLLSNLCEPPVQAIREKGGANNLVSSSAQAKRALAKHLMPLLLAYVYYGLHYTFVADIRDILSSGFYVLFDIMGADQLKTANAAMDGPSRVYFKALYDDYKKHGKWSDE
;
A
#
# COMPACT_ATOMS: atom_id res chain seq x y z
N MET A 1 -11.42 23.79 -5.41
CA MET A 1 -10.00 23.41 -5.30
C MET A 1 -9.25 24.08 -6.44
N ASN A 2 -8.11 24.73 -6.15
CA ASN A 2 -7.26 25.29 -7.20
C ASN A 2 -6.71 24.12 -8.03
N LYS A 3 -6.93 24.15 -9.35
CA LYS A 3 -6.36 23.15 -10.26
C LYS A 3 -4.86 23.37 -10.37
N ILE A 4 -4.08 22.30 -10.44
CA ILE A 4 -2.63 22.37 -10.68
C ILE A 4 -2.42 22.41 -12.20
N LYS A 5 -1.61 23.35 -12.67
CA LYS A 5 -1.35 23.55 -14.11
C LYS A 5 -0.71 22.34 -14.77
N ASP A 6 0.34 21.77 -14.17
CA ASP A 6 1.13 20.69 -14.75
C ASP A 6 1.40 19.57 -13.72
N PRO A 7 0.99 18.31 -13.97
CA PRO A 7 1.30 17.17 -13.11
C PRO A 7 2.79 16.95 -12.87
N ARG A 8 3.65 17.37 -13.81
CA ARG A 8 5.11 17.23 -13.69
C ARG A 8 5.68 18.02 -12.52
N ILE A 9 5.01 19.08 -12.07
CA ILE A 9 5.44 19.84 -10.88
C ILE A 9 5.36 18.95 -9.65
N VAL A 10 4.25 18.21 -9.49
CA VAL A 10 4.04 17.27 -8.38
C VAL A 10 5.06 16.14 -8.46
N ILE A 11 5.26 15.57 -9.66
CA ILE A 11 6.24 14.49 -9.88
C ILE A 11 7.66 14.95 -9.50
N LYS A 12 8.09 16.13 -9.98
CA LYS A 12 9.42 16.68 -9.64
C LYS A 12 9.59 16.92 -8.15
N PHE A 13 8.54 17.41 -7.48
CA PHE A 13 8.56 17.57 -6.03
C PHE A 13 8.74 16.23 -5.30
N LEU A 14 8.02 15.17 -5.73
CA LEU A 14 8.16 13.84 -5.14
C LEU A 14 9.56 13.27 -5.39
N ILE A 15 10.12 13.42 -6.58
CA ILE A 15 11.49 13.01 -6.89
C ILE A 15 12.48 13.72 -5.94
N PHE A 16 12.35 15.05 -5.80
CA PHE A 16 13.19 15.82 -4.89
C PHE A 16 13.07 15.36 -3.43
N ALA A 17 11.84 15.17 -2.94
CA ALA A 17 11.60 14.67 -1.59
C ALA A 17 12.19 13.27 -1.38
N ASN A 18 12.13 12.40 -2.40
CA ASN A 18 12.70 11.07 -2.37
C ASN A 18 14.24 11.11 -2.32
N THR A 19 14.86 12.01 -3.08
CA THR A 19 16.31 12.26 -3.03
C THR A 19 16.73 12.74 -1.64
N LEU A 20 15.99 13.68 -1.03
CA LEU A 20 16.26 14.13 0.33
C LEU A 20 16.16 13.00 1.36
N LEU A 21 15.14 12.14 1.27
CA LEU A 21 14.97 10.98 2.15
C LEU A 21 16.18 10.04 2.10
N LYS A 22 16.78 9.86 0.93
CA LYS A 22 17.93 8.97 0.68
C LYS A 22 19.26 9.60 1.08
N GLU A 23 19.53 10.80 0.58
CA GLU A 23 20.86 11.41 0.64
C GLU A 23 21.08 12.28 1.87
N LYS A 24 20.02 12.88 2.42
CA LYS A 24 20.07 13.84 3.53
C LYS A 24 19.22 13.36 4.69
N SER A 25 19.33 12.09 5.07
CA SER A 25 18.52 11.47 6.11
C SER A 25 18.52 12.20 7.47
N TRP A 26 19.61 12.91 7.80
CA TRP A 26 19.77 13.72 9.00
C TRP A 26 18.88 14.98 9.04
N THR A 27 18.42 15.50 7.90
CA THR A 27 17.51 16.66 7.84
C THR A 27 16.05 16.27 7.99
N ILE A 28 15.75 14.97 7.94
CA ILE A 28 14.38 14.44 8.01
C ILE A 28 13.96 14.31 9.46
N SER A 29 13.19 15.30 9.92
CA SER A 29 12.50 15.27 11.21
C SER A 29 11.30 14.32 11.18
N GLN A 30 10.80 13.96 12.37
CA GLN A 30 9.57 13.17 12.49
C GLN A 30 8.38 13.85 11.79
N TYR A 31 8.27 15.18 11.93
CA TYR A 31 7.22 15.97 11.32
C TYR A 31 7.28 15.92 9.78
N ILE A 32 8.47 16.04 9.19
CA ILE A 32 8.64 15.95 7.73
C ILE A 32 8.22 14.56 7.25
N LEU A 33 8.63 13.50 7.95
CA LEU A 33 8.29 12.13 7.60
C LEU A 33 6.77 11.90 7.62
N GLU A 34 6.09 12.31 8.69
CA GLU A 34 4.62 12.19 8.79
C GLU A 34 3.90 13.04 7.74
N SER A 35 4.41 14.24 7.46
CA SER A 35 3.87 15.13 6.43
C SER A 35 3.98 14.50 5.04
N LEU A 36 5.10 13.84 4.74
CA LEU A 36 5.28 13.11 3.47
C LEU A 36 4.34 11.90 3.37
N ILE A 37 4.17 11.12 4.44
CA ILE A 37 3.21 10.00 4.47
C ILE A 37 1.77 10.52 4.26
N ALA A 38 1.40 11.60 4.96
CA ALA A 38 0.09 12.22 4.81
C ALA A 38 -0.11 12.79 3.40
N LEU A 39 0.92 13.39 2.81
CA LEU A 39 0.89 13.88 1.44
C LEU A 39 0.64 12.75 0.45
N VAL A 40 1.41 11.65 0.54
CA VAL A 40 1.23 10.49 -0.34
C VAL A 40 -0.18 9.92 -0.20
N THR A 41 -0.67 9.77 1.03
CA THR A 41 -2.03 9.30 1.31
C THR A 41 -3.09 10.20 0.68
N LYS A 42 -2.93 11.53 0.79
CA LYS A 42 -3.85 12.51 0.21
C LYS A 42 -3.83 12.45 -1.31
N ILE A 43 -2.66 12.42 -1.94
CA ILE A 43 -2.54 12.32 -3.40
C ILE A 43 -3.19 11.02 -3.88
N ALA A 44 -2.95 9.88 -3.22
CA ALA A 44 -3.55 8.58 -3.55
C ALA A 44 -5.02 8.40 -3.09
N SER A 45 -5.75 9.49 -2.84
CA SER A 45 -7.14 9.44 -2.36
C SER A 45 -8.04 10.37 -3.17
N SER A 46 -9.33 10.42 -2.82
CA SER A 46 -10.29 11.38 -3.38
C SER A 46 -9.93 12.85 -3.12
N LEU A 47 -9.03 13.11 -2.16
CA LEU A 47 -8.49 14.45 -1.89
C LEU A 47 -7.25 14.78 -2.74
N GLY A 48 -6.96 13.93 -3.72
CA GLY A 48 -5.83 14.11 -4.62
C GLY A 48 -5.94 15.37 -5.49
N PRO A 49 -4.83 15.80 -6.10
CA PRO A 49 -4.83 16.97 -6.96
C PRO A 49 -5.72 16.77 -8.19
N THR A 50 -6.37 17.84 -8.61
CA THR A 50 -7.01 17.98 -9.92
C THR A 50 -6.12 18.80 -10.84
N PHE A 51 -5.91 18.36 -12.07
CA PHE A 51 -5.09 19.06 -13.04
C PHE A 51 -5.96 19.94 -13.98
N GLU A 52 -5.38 21.02 -14.51
CA GLU A 52 -6.08 21.93 -15.43
C GLU A 52 -6.44 21.24 -16.75
N GLU A 53 -5.53 20.43 -17.27
CA GLU A 53 -5.86 19.49 -18.34
C GLU A 53 -6.80 18.40 -17.78
N ASP A 54 -7.98 18.29 -18.38
CA ASP A 54 -9.05 17.37 -17.93
C ASP A 54 -8.59 15.90 -17.85
N LYS A 55 -7.47 15.55 -18.48
CA LYS A 55 -6.87 14.20 -18.43
C LYS A 55 -5.35 14.28 -18.40
N ILE A 56 -4.75 13.87 -17.29
CA ILE A 56 -3.34 13.48 -17.26
C ILE A 56 -3.13 12.28 -18.21
N SER A 57 -2.00 12.24 -18.91
CA SER A 57 -1.64 11.07 -19.71
C SER A 57 -1.47 9.83 -18.82
N GLN A 58 -1.72 8.63 -19.37
CA GLN A 58 -1.51 7.39 -18.62
C GLN A 58 -0.04 7.26 -18.15
N GLU A 59 0.90 7.67 -18.99
CA GLU A 59 2.33 7.69 -18.66
C GLU A 59 2.61 8.56 -17.41
N ASN A 60 2.10 9.78 -17.37
CA ASN A 60 2.29 10.67 -16.22
C ASN A 60 1.56 10.15 -14.97
N SER A 61 0.43 9.45 -15.13
CA SER A 61 -0.29 8.81 -14.01
C SER A 61 0.53 7.68 -13.40
N ASP A 62 1.10 6.82 -14.23
CA ASP A 62 1.95 5.70 -13.79
C ASP A 62 3.27 6.20 -13.18
N LEU A 63 3.86 7.26 -13.74
CA LEU A 63 5.04 7.93 -13.17
C LEU A 63 4.72 8.55 -11.80
N LEU A 64 3.61 9.27 -11.68
CA LEU A 64 3.16 9.84 -10.41
C LEU A 64 2.97 8.73 -9.37
N TYR A 65 2.27 7.67 -9.72
CA TYR A 65 2.07 6.52 -8.83
C TYR A 65 3.39 5.87 -8.41
N SER A 66 4.31 5.66 -9.36
CA SER A 66 5.64 5.12 -9.09
C SER A 66 6.37 5.97 -8.04
N GLU A 67 6.37 7.30 -8.19
CA GLU A 67 7.02 8.20 -7.24
C GLU A 67 6.36 8.20 -5.85
N LEU A 68 5.03 8.05 -5.78
CA LEU A 68 4.34 7.86 -4.50
C LEU A 68 4.81 6.59 -3.78
N THR A 69 4.92 5.47 -4.50
CA THR A 69 5.43 4.22 -3.92
C THR A 69 6.91 4.33 -3.53
N HIS A 70 7.72 5.04 -4.32
CA HIS A 70 9.14 5.28 -4.03
C HIS A 70 9.36 6.06 -2.74
N ILE A 71 8.56 7.10 -2.47
CA ILE A 71 8.62 7.84 -1.20
C ILE A 71 8.41 6.91 0.00
N ILE A 72 7.33 6.13 -0.02
CA ILE A 72 7.02 5.21 1.09
C ILE A 72 8.08 4.12 1.21
N SER A 73 8.58 3.62 0.08
CA SER A 73 9.68 2.65 0.05
C SER A 73 10.93 3.21 0.73
N SER A 74 11.36 4.43 0.38
CA SER A 74 12.50 5.09 1.03
C SER A 74 12.27 5.33 2.52
N ILE A 75 11.06 5.68 2.94
CA ILE A 75 10.71 5.81 4.37
C ILE A 75 10.86 4.45 5.09
N LEU A 76 10.34 3.37 4.51
CA LEU A 76 10.42 2.02 5.08
C LEU A 76 11.84 1.48 5.15
N LEU A 77 12.71 1.85 4.20
CA LEU A 77 14.09 1.37 4.10
C LEU A 77 15.05 2.18 4.98
N PHE A 78 14.97 3.51 4.94
CA PHE A 78 15.96 4.38 5.59
C PHE A 78 15.50 4.95 6.93
N HIS A 79 14.18 5.09 7.12
CA HIS A 79 13.60 5.79 8.27
C HIS A 79 12.70 4.90 9.14
N ARG A 80 12.79 3.57 9.00
CA ARG A 80 11.91 2.61 9.69
C ARG A 80 11.81 2.80 11.19
N HIS A 81 12.93 3.10 11.83
CA HIS A 81 13.00 3.34 13.28
C HIS A 81 12.06 4.46 13.76
N ARG A 82 11.69 5.40 12.88
CA ARG A 82 10.76 6.51 13.14
C ARG A 82 9.27 6.13 12.97
N ILE A 83 8.98 4.96 12.39
CA ILE A 83 7.62 4.46 12.16
C ILE A 83 7.03 3.82 13.41
N ASN A 84 7.84 3.46 14.40
CA ASN A 84 7.36 2.81 15.61
C ASN A 84 6.26 3.65 16.31
N GLY A 85 5.13 3.02 16.62
CA GLY A 85 3.92 3.66 17.15
C GLY A 85 3.00 4.32 16.11
N ARG A 86 3.39 4.36 14.83
CA ARG A 86 2.68 5.08 13.76
C ARG A 86 2.31 4.21 12.56
N HIS A 87 2.26 2.90 12.76
CA HIS A 87 1.89 1.95 11.70
C HIS A 87 0.54 2.27 11.06
N HIS A 88 -0.40 2.84 11.80
CA HIS A 88 -1.71 3.24 11.26
C HIS A 88 -1.59 4.24 10.08
N LEU A 89 -0.61 5.15 10.10
CA LEU A 89 -0.36 6.08 8.99
C LEU A 89 0.07 5.31 7.75
N ILE A 90 1.05 4.42 7.90
CA ILE A 90 1.56 3.58 6.81
C ILE A 90 0.44 2.70 6.25
N ILE A 91 -0.30 2.00 7.11
CA ILE A 91 -1.41 1.14 6.69
C ILE A 91 -2.46 1.93 5.93
N LYS A 92 -2.83 3.13 6.40
CA LYS A 92 -3.75 4.00 5.68
C LYS A 92 -3.21 4.40 4.30
N THR A 93 -1.92 4.69 4.19
CA THR A 93 -1.27 4.98 2.90
C THR A 93 -1.33 3.80 1.95
N PHE A 94 -1.04 2.58 2.42
CA PHE A 94 -1.13 1.38 1.59
C PHE A 94 -2.56 1.13 1.08
N ILE A 95 -3.57 1.31 1.95
CA ILE A 95 -4.99 1.22 1.58
C ILE A 95 -5.37 2.26 0.52
N SER A 96 -4.80 3.46 0.58
CA SER A 96 -4.98 4.49 -0.44
C SER A 96 -4.27 4.12 -1.75
N LEU A 97 -3.02 3.64 -1.70
CA LEU A 97 -2.26 3.27 -2.89
C LEU A 97 -2.89 2.11 -3.67
N ILE A 98 -3.37 1.06 -2.99
CA ILE A 98 -4.04 -0.06 -3.68
C ILE A 98 -5.32 0.37 -4.39
N SER A 99 -5.99 1.41 -3.89
CA SER A 99 -7.20 1.95 -4.54
C SER A 99 -6.90 2.52 -5.93
N CYS A 100 -5.68 3.01 -6.18
CA CYS A 100 -5.23 3.47 -7.49
C CYS A 100 -5.11 2.35 -8.54
N LEU A 101 -5.04 1.08 -8.09
CA LEU A 101 -4.96 -0.09 -8.97
C LEU A 101 -6.34 -0.68 -9.29
N ALA A 102 -7.38 -0.26 -8.57
CA ALA A 102 -8.72 -0.81 -8.68
C ALA A 102 -9.55 -0.04 -9.71
N LYS A 103 -10.26 -0.74 -10.61
CA LYS A 103 -11.25 -0.16 -11.51
C LYS A 103 -12.65 -0.28 -10.92
N ARG A 104 -13.43 0.79 -10.93
CA ARG A 104 -14.86 0.69 -10.55
C ARG A 104 -15.59 -0.28 -11.48
N LYS A 105 -16.30 -1.26 -10.90
CA LYS A 105 -17.23 -2.11 -11.66
C LYS A 105 -18.33 -1.22 -12.23
N SER A 106 -18.57 -1.26 -13.53
CA SER A 106 -19.68 -0.53 -14.14
C SER A 106 -21.00 -1.15 -13.68
N SER A 107 -21.56 -0.65 -12.58
CA SER A 107 -22.87 -1.11 -12.13
C SER A 107 -23.94 -0.60 -13.08
N LYS A 108 -24.75 -1.51 -13.64
CA LYS A 108 -25.94 -1.19 -14.44
C LYS A 108 -27.09 -0.62 -13.59
N SER A 109 -26.97 -0.59 -12.26
CA SER A 109 -28.02 -0.10 -11.36
C SER A 109 -27.71 1.32 -10.88
N LYS A 110 -28.58 2.28 -11.27
CA LYS A 110 -28.47 3.72 -10.99
C LYS A 110 -28.72 4.11 -9.52
N THR A 111 -29.22 3.21 -8.68
CA THR A 111 -29.80 3.58 -7.37
C THR A 111 -28.82 3.71 -6.20
N ASN A 112 -27.56 3.28 -6.33
CA ASN A 112 -26.54 3.39 -5.27
C ASN A 112 -25.27 4.17 -5.70
N GLN A 113 -25.36 4.99 -6.76
CA GLN A 113 -24.17 5.63 -7.33
C GLN A 113 -23.55 6.74 -6.47
N GLU A 114 -24.31 7.36 -5.57
CA GLU A 114 -23.94 8.63 -4.90
C GLU A 114 -22.99 8.46 -3.70
N ASN A 115 -23.04 7.33 -2.98
CA ASN A 115 -22.29 7.17 -1.72
C ASN A 115 -20.83 6.70 -1.88
N ASP A 116 -20.42 6.28 -3.08
CA ASP A 116 -19.09 5.70 -3.33
C ASP A 116 -18.19 6.60 -4.20
N SER A 117 -18.46 7.90 -4.16
CA SER A 117 -17.63 8.97 -4.74
C SER A 117 -16.30 9.16 -4.00
N SER A 118 -16.15 8.55 -2.83
CA SER A 118 -14.97 8.64 -1.94
C SER A 118 -13.71 7.97 -2.48
N LEU A 119 -13.81 7.17 -3.54
CA LEU A 119 -12.69 6.45 -4.16
C LEU A 119 -12.33 6.93 -5.57
N LEU A 120 -13.00 7.99 -6.07
CA LEU A 120 -12.59 8.65 -7.30
C LEU A 120 -11.32 9.47 -7.04
N ILE A 121 -10.17 8.92 -7.44
CA ILE A 121 -8.88 9.62 -7.37
C ILE A 121 -8.88 10.66 -8.50
N PRO A 122 -8.87 11.97 -8.20
CA PRO A 122 -9.22 12.99 -9.19
C PRO A 122 -8.24 13.08 -10.37
N TRP A 123 -6.97 12.74 -10.14
CA TRP A 123 -5.96 12.69 -11.19
C TRP A 123 -5.96 11.37 -11.97
N LEU A 124 -6.71 10.35 -11.58
CA LEU A 124 -6.61 9.04 -12.21
C LEU A 124 -7.78 8.81 -13.17
N SER A 125 -7.53 8.90 -14.47
CA SER A 125 -8.55 8.61 -15.50
C SER A 125 -8.81 7.12 -15.68
N THR A 126 -7.76 6.32 -15.56
CA THR A 126 -7.75 4.86 -15.66
C THR A 126 -6.83 4.30 -14.59
N PRO A 127 -7.11 3.10 -14.04
CA PRO A 127 -6.24 2.50 -13.01
C PRO A 127 -4.77 2.44 -13.45
N CYS A 128 -3.86 2.50 -12.48
CA CYS A 128 -2.44 2.38 -12.76
C CYS A 128 -2.09 1.03 -13.39
N SER A 129 -1.03 1.00 -14.20
CA SER A 129 -0.65 -0.17 -14.98
C SER A 129 -0.07 -1.33 -14.16
N VAL A 130 0.24 -2.43 -14.85
CA VAL A 130 0.93 -3.61 -14.31
C VAL A 130 2.23 -3.23 -13.58
N LYS A 131 2.95 -2.22 -14.08
CA LYS A 131 4.13 -1.67 -13.40
C LYS A 131 3.79 -1.16 -11.99
N GLY A 132 2.69 -0.41 -11.86
CA GLY A 132 2.22 0.08 -10.57
C GLY A 132 1.87 -1.07 -9.60
N ALA A 133 1.28 -2.15 -10.10
CA ALA A 133 1.03 -3.35 -9.30
C ALA A 133 2.33 -3.99 -8.79
N SER A 134 3.35 -4.08 -9.65
CA SER A 134 4.69 -4.57 -9.27
C SER A 134 5.36 -3.67 -8.23
N ASP A 135 5.29 -2.34 -8.40
CA ASP A 135 5.85 -1.38 -7.45
C ASP A 135 5.17 -1.49 -6.08
N TYR A 136 3.84 -1.67 -6.07
CA TYR A 136 3.06 -1.90 -4.84
C TYR A 136 3.41 -3.23 -4.18
N SER A 137 3.55 -4.31 -4.95
CA SER A 137 3.95 -5.63 -4.43
C SER A 137 5.33 -5.57 -3.76
N ARG A 138 6.30 -4.92 -4.40
CA ARG A 138 7.62 -4.67 -3.80
C ARG A 138 7.52 -3.83 -2.52
N LEU A 139 6.61 -2.87 -2.48
CA LEU A 139 6.36 -2.05 -1.31
C LEU A 139 5.78 -2.87 -0.14
N LEU A 140 4.88 -3.83 -0.42
CA LEU A 140 4.40 -4.81 0.57
C LEU A 140 5.55 -5.65 1.12
N SER A 141 6.45 -6.14 0.26
CA SER A 141 7.65 -6.87 0.70
C SER A 141 8.53 -5.99 1.60
N ASN A 142 8.78 -4.72 1.25
CA ASN A 142 9.57 -3.82 2.12
C ASN A 142 8.90 -3.54 3.48
N LEU A 143 7.56 -3.50 3.51
CA LEU A 143 6.81 -3.36 4.76
C LEU A 143 6.95 -4.61 5.61
N CYS A 144 6.73 -5.78 5.02
CA CYS A 144 6.61 -7.07 5.69
C CYS A 144 7.97 -7.70 6.03
N GLU A 145 8.97 -7.48 5.18
CA GLU A 145 10.31 -8.07 5.25
C GLU A 145 11.35 -6.96 5.31
N PRO A 146 11.51 -6.31 6.48
CA PRO A 146 12.53 -5.30 6.64
C PRO A 146 13.92 -5.85 6.33
N PRO A 147 14.69 -5.23 5.42
CA PRO A 147 16.07 -5.63 5.21
C PRO A 147 16.88 -5.31 6.46
N VAL A 148 17.97 -6.07 6.68
CA VAL A 148 18.82 -5.96 7.88
C VAL A 148 19.26 -4.50 8.12
N GLN A 149 19.64 -3.78 7.06
CA GLN A 149 20.03 -2.38 7.12
C GLN A 149 18.94 -1.41 7.61
N ALA A 150 17.65 -1.75 7.44
CA ALA A 150 16.53 -0.94 7.92
C ALA A 150 16.28 -1.14 9.42
N ILE A 151 16.93 -2.12 10.03
CA ILE A 151 16.76 -2.50 11.42
C ILE A 151 18.01 -2.09 12.19
N ARG A 152 17.86 -1.10 13.08
CA ARG A 152 18.92 -0.80 14.05
C ARG A 152 18.88 -1.86 15.13
N GLU A 153 19.85 -2.75 15.14
CA GLU A 153 20.01 -3.72 16.24
C GLU A 153 20.24 -2.96 17.54
N LYS A 154 19.29 -3.05 18.48
CA LYS A 154 19.56 -2.68 19.86
C LYS A 154 20.37 -3.82 20.48
N GLY A 155 21.68 -3.73 20.32
CA GLY A 155 22.65 -4.68 20.85
C GLY A 155 22.55 -4.78 22.37
N GLY A 156 21.91 -5.84 22.85
CA GLY A 156 22.03 -6.33 24.21
C GLY A 156 22.26 -7.83 24.11
N ALA A 157 23.32 -8.33 24.75
CA ALA A 157 23.85 -9.69 24.62
C ALA A 157 22.86 -10.83 24.98
N ASN A 158 21.64 -10.52 25.40
CA ASN A 158 20.60 -11.48 25.82
C ASN A 158 19.33 -11.47 24.94
N ASN A 159 19.34 -10.85 23.76
CA ASN A 159 18.14 -10.78 22.93
C ASN A 159 18.00 -12.04 22.05
N LEU A 160 17.27 -13.05 22.55
CA LEU A 160 17.03 -14.33 21.87
C LEU A 160 16.15 -14.24 20.61
N VAL A 161 15.56 -13.08 20.34
CA VAL A 161 14.70 -12.83 19.18
C VAL A 161 15.37 -11.79 18.30
N SER A 162 15.52 -12.10 17.00
CA SER A 162 16.07 -11.14 16.05
C SER A 162 15.22 -9.88 15.98
N SER A 163 15.87 -8.73 15.81
CA SER A 163 15.19 -7.44 15.68
C SER A 163 14.19 -7.43 14.49
N SER A 164 14.44 -8.24 13.46
CA SER A 164 13.51 -8.48 12.34
C SER A 164 12.25 -9.22 12.77
N ALA A 165 12.38 -10.31 13.54
CA ALA A 165 11.23 -11.04 14.06
C ALA A 165 10.38 -10.16 15.00
N GLN A 166 11.01 -9.30 15.80
CA GLN A 166 10.30 -8.33 16.64
C GLN A 166 9.53 -7.29 15.79
N ALA A 167 10.15 -6.77 14.73
CA ALA A 167 9.50 -5.83 13.81
C ALA A 167 8.31 -6.47 13.09
N LYS A 168 8.44 -7.73 12.63
CA LYS A 168 7.34 -8.49 12.00
C LYS A 168 6.17 -8.67 12.96
N ARG A 169 6.44 -9.08 14.22
CA ARG A 169 5.40 -9.22 15.26
C ARG A 169 4.71 -7.90 15.61
N ALA A 170 5.45 -6.80 15.65
CA ALA A 170 4.87 -5.47 15.89
C ALA A 170 3.95 -5.05 14.73
N LEU A 171 4.40 -5.27 13.49
CA LEU A 171 3.63 -4.96 12.28
C LEU A 171 2.35 -5.81 12.16
N ALA A 172 2.40 -7.10 12.48
CA ALA A 172 1.28 -8.04 12.34
C ALA A 172 -0.03 -7.48 12.95
N LYS A 173 0.07 -6.85 14.12
CA LYS A 173 -1.06 -6.23 14.85
C LYS A 173 -1.80 -5.15 14.05
N HIS A 174 -1.18 -4.61 13.01
CA HIS A 174 -1.70 -3.52 12.20
C HIS A 174 -2.07 -3.94 10.77
N LEU A 175 -1.84 -5.20 10.36
CA LEU A 175 -2.08 -5.65 8.98
C LEU A 175 -3.54 -5.97 8.69
N MET A 176 -4.36 -6.23 9.72
CA MET A 176 -5.78 -6.57 9.56
C MET A 176 -6.55 -5.59 8.67
N PRO A 177 -6.50 -4.25 8.88
CA PRO A 177 -7.23 -3.31 8.04
C PRO A 177 -6.77 -3.33 6.57
N LEU A 178 -5.49 -3.60 6.32
CA LEU A 178 -4.94 -3.69 4.97
C LEU A 178 -5.47 -4.93 4.23
N LEU A 179 -5.52 -6.07 4.92
CA LEU A 179 -6.09 -7.30 4.37
C LEU A 179 -7.59 -7.14 4.07
N LEU A 180 -8.35 -6.58 5.01
CA LEU A 180 -9.78 -6.31 4.80
C LEU A 180 -10.02 -5.38 3.63
N ALA A 181 -9.21 -4.32 3.48
CA ALA A 181 -9.31 -3.40 2.35
C ALA A 181 -9.03 -4.11 1.01
N TYR A 182 -8.04 -4.99 0.93
CA TYR A 182 -7.78 -5.74 -0.30
C TYR A 182 -8.93 -6.65 -0.70
N VAL A 183 -9.50 -7.38 0.25
CA VAL A 183 -10.68 -8.23 0.02
C VAL A 183 -11.87 -7.38 -0.43
N TYR A 184 -12.10 -6.24 0.22
CA TYR A 184 -13.12 -5.27 -0.18
C TYR A 184 -12.91 -4.80 -1.62
N TYR A 185 -11.69 -4.40 -2.00
CA TYR A 185 -11.41 -3.96 -3.36
C TYR A 185 -11.58 -5.09 -4.38
N GLY A 186 -11.16 -6.32 -4.09
CA GLY A 186 -11.35 -7.47 -4.98
C GLY A 186 -12.82 -7.84 -5.19
N LEU A 187 -13.67 -7.63 -4.19
CA LEU A 187 -15.10 -7.92 -4.27
C LEU A 187 -15.89 -6.80 -4.96
N HIS A 188 -15.65 -5.54 -4.62
CA HIS A 188 -16.45 -4.40 -5.07
C HIS A 188 -15.89 -3.71 -6.33
N TYR A 189 -14.62 -3.93 -6.65
CA TYR A 189 -13.91 -3.34 -7.79
C TYR A 189 -13.28 -4.44 -8.64
N THR A 190 -12.83 -4.07 -9.83
CA THR A 190 -12.18 -4.98 -10.77
C THR A 190 -10.70 -4.63 -10.85
N PHE A 191 -9.86 -5.61 -10.54
CA PHE A 191 -8.47 -5.61 -10.97
C PHE A 191 -8.37 -6.29 -12.34
N VAL A 192 -7.55 -5.74 -13.24
CA VAL A 192 -7.17 -6.44 -14.47
C VAL A 192 -6.45 -7.75 -14.07
N ALA A 193 -6.59 -8.81 -14.86
CA ALA A 193 -6.06 -10.15 -14.51
C ALA A 193 -4.59 -10.09 -14.06
N ASP A 194 -3.71 -9.50 -14.86
CA ASP A 194 -2.27 -9.39 -14.53
C ASP A 194 -2.01 -8.62 -13.23
N ILE A 195 -2.77 -7.53 -12.98
CA ILE A 195 -2.68 -6.75 -11.75
C ILE A 195 -3.14 -7.58 -10.55
N ARG A 196 -4.26 -8.31 -10.70
CA ARG A 196 -4.80 -9.16 -9.65
C ARG A 196 -3.79 -10.23 -9.27
N ASP A 197 -3.17 -10.89 -10.25
CA ASP A 197 -2.26 -12.00 -10.00
C ASP A 197 -0.98 -11.53 -9.27
N ILE A 198 -0.43 -10.37 -9.67
CA ILE A 198 0.68 -9.71 -8.95
C ILE A 198 0.28 -9.34 -7.52
N LEU A 199 -0.93 -8.77 -7.34
CA LEU A 199 -1.41 -8.39 -6.02
C LEU A 199 -1.63 -9.61 -5.13
N SER A 200 -2.28 -10.67 -5.63
CA SER A 200 -2.50 -11.91 -4.88
C SER A 200 -1.18 -12.45 -4.33
N SER A 201 -0.16 -12.56 -5.18
CA SER A 201 1.18 -12.98 -4.79
C SER A 201 1.81 -12.04 -3.74
N GLY A 202 1.70 -10.71 -3.93
CA GLY A 202 2.19 -9.74 -2.97
C GLY A 202 1.51 -9.83 -1.58
N PHE A 203 0.23 -10.19 -1.55
CA PHE A 203 -0.53 -10.35 -0.31
C PHE A 203 -0.22 -11.67 0.43
N TYR A 204 0.45 -12.65 -0.20
CA TYR A 204 0.89 -13.87 0.49
C TYR A 204 1.87 -13.58 1.60
N VAL A 205 2.73 -12.58 1.42
CA VAL A 205 3.66 -12.12 2.45
C VAL A 205 2.93 -11.64 3.72
N LEU A 206 1.69 -11.13 3.60
CA LEU A 206 0.91 -10.74 4.77
C LEU A 206 0.43 -11.95 5.57
N PHE A 207 0.10 -13.06 4.89
CA PHE A 207 -0.38 -14.27 5.55
C PHE A 207 0.72 -14.90 6.41
N ASP A 208 1.96 -14.88 5.93
CA ASP A 208 3.12 -15.36 6.69
C ASP A 208 3.33 -14.56 7.99
N ILE A 209 3.06 -13.25 7.97
CA ILE A 209 3.25 -12.37 9.13
C ILE A 209 2.08 -12.42 10.11
N MET A 210 0.85 -12.45 9.60
CA MET A 210 -0.35 -12.44 10.44
C MET A 210 -0.53 -13.76 11.20
N GLY A 211 -0.12 -14.88 10.59
CA GLY A 211 -0.28 -16.20 11.19
C GLY A 211 -1.74 -16.67 11.30
N ALA A 212 -1.94 -17.91 11.73
CA ALA A 212 -3.25 -18.56 11.68
C ALA A 212 -4.34 -17.85 12.50
N ASP A 213 -4.02 -17.36 13.70
CA ASP A 213 -5.04 -16.81 14.61
C ASP A 213 -5.55 -15.43 14.16
N GLN A 214 -4.67 -14.59 13.61
CA GLN A 214 -5.12 -13.33 13.02
C GLN A 214 -5.91 -13.57 11.73
N LEU A 215 -5.55 -14.56 10.92
CA LEU A 215 -6.32 -14.91 9.72
C LEU A 215 -7.71 -15.48 10.05
N LYS A 216 -7.82 -16.29 11.13
CA LYS A 216 -9.13 -16.71 11.67
C LYS A 216 -9.96 -15.52 12.12
N THR A 217 -9.33 -14.56 12.78
CA THR A 217 -9.98 -13.31 13.23
C THR A 217 -10.45 -12.48 12.04
N ALA A 218 -9.62 -12.38 10.98
CA ALA A 218 -9.98 -11.71 9.73
C ALA A 218 -11.21 -12.35 9.09
N ASN A 219 -11.23 -13.68 8.98
CA ASN A 219 -12.37 -14.43 8.46
C ASN A 219 -13.64 -14.19 9.29
N ALA A 220 -13.54 -14.15 10.62
CA ALA A 220 -14.68 -13.87 11.49
C ALA A 220 -15.22 -12.44 11.31
N ALA A 221 -14.34 -11.45 11.09
CA ALA A 221 -14.70 -10.05 10.90
C ALA A 221 -15.34 -9.73 9.53
N MET A 222 -15.12 -10.58 8.52
CA MET A 222 -15.67 -10.41 7.18
C MET A 222 -17.15 -10.84 7.10
N ASP A 223 -17.89 -10.25 6.16
CA ASP A 223 -19.24 -10.66 5.77
C ASP A 223 -19.20 -11.87 4.80
N GLY A 224 -20.35 -12.48 4.52
CA GLY A 224 -20.45 -13.72 3.75
C GLY A 224 -19.70 -13.71 2.41
N PRO A 225 -19.98 -12.75 1.51
CA PRO A 225 -19.26 -12.60 0.24
C PRO A 225 -17.74 -12.41 0.40
N SER A 226 -17.31 -11.56 1.34
CA SER A 226 -15.88 -11.33 1.60
C SER A 226 -15.19 -12.58 2.14
N ARG A 227 -15.86 -13.39 2.97
CA ARG A 227 -15.32 -14.68 3.45
C ARG A 227 -15.08 -15.67 2.32
N VAL A 228 -15.98 -15.72 1.33
CA VAL A 228 -15.80 -16.60 0.16
C VAL A 228 -14.59 -16.16 -0.65
N TYR A 229 -14.46 -14.86 -0.93
CA TYR A 229 -13.30 -14.30 -1.62
C TYR A 229 -12.01 -14.57 -0.86
N PHE A 230 -12.00 -14.27 0.45
CA PHE A 230 -10.85 -14.49 1.33
C PHE A 230 -10.44 -15.97 1.40
N LYS A 231 -11.41 -16.88 1.48
CA LYS A 231 -11.13 -18.32 1.46
C LYS A 231 -10.45 -18.75 0.16
N ALA A 232 -10.96 -18.30 -0.99
CA ALA A 232 -10.33 -18.60 -2.28
C ALA A 232 -8.88 -18.10 -2.34
N LEU A 233 -8.64 -16.87 -1.88
CA LEU A 233 -7.29 -16.29 -1.79
C LEU A 233 -6.38 -17.07 -0.84
N TYR A 234 -6.89 -17.50 0.31
CA TYR A 234 -6.13 -18.27 1.30
C TYR A 234 -5.83 -19.70 0.84
N ASP A 235 -6.77 -20.33 0.13
CA ASP A 235 -6.56 -21.65 -0.48
C ASP A 235 -5.53 -21.58 -1.61
N ASP A 236 -5.50 -20.49 -2.40
CA ASP A 236 -4.47 -20.25 -3.41
C ASP A 236 -3.08 -20.04 -2.79
N TYR A 237 -3.00 -19.23 -1.72
CA TYR A 237 -1.79 -19.10 -0.92
C TYR A 237 -1.25 -20.44 -0.44
N LYS A 238 -2.11 -21.32 0.09
CA LYS A 238 -1.68 -22.64 0.55
C LYS A 238 -1.09 -23.52 -0.56
N LYS A 239 -1.56 -23.35 -1.80
CA LYS A 239 -1.10 -24.12 -2.96
C LYS A 239 0.18 -23.56 -3.58
N HIS A 240 0.29 -22.24 -3.65
CA HIS A 240 1.30 -21.57 -4.48
C HIS A 240 2.23 -20.62 -3.70
N GLY A 241 1.79 -20.10 -2.56
CA GLY A 241 2.51 -19.07 -1.81
C GLY A 241 3.23 -19.59 -0.56
N LYS A 242 2.73 -20.65 0.07
CA LYS A 242 3.39 -21.27 1.21
C LYS A 242 4.53 -22.14 0.68
N TRP A 243 5.77 -21.81 1.04
CA TRP A 243 6.89 -22.71 0.79
C TRP A 243 6.59 -24.04 1.49
N SER A 244 6.30 -25.07 0.70
CA SER A 244 6.32 -26.45 1.15
C SER A 244 7.76 -26.91 1.06
N ASP A 245 8.43 -27.02 2.20
CA ASP A 245 9.62 -27.86 2.30
C ASP A 245 9.15 -29.30 2.01
N GLU A 246 9.32 -29.74 0.76
CA GLU A 246 9.45 -31.18 0.46
C GLU A 246 10.88 -31.63 0.79
#